data_AF-A0A6A0HLF4-F1
#
_entry.id   AF-A0A6A0HLF4-F1
#
_cell.length_a   1.000
_cell.length_b   1.000
_cell.length_c   1.000
_cell.angle_alpha   90.00
_cell.angle_beta   90.00
_cell.angle_gamma   90.00
#
_symmetry.space_group_name_H-M   'P 1'
#
loop_
_entity.id
_entity.type
_entity.pdbx_description
1 polymer ?
#
loop_
_entity_poly.entity_id
_entity_poly.type
_entity_poly.pdbx_seq_one_letter_code
_entity_poly.pdbx_strand_id
1 'polypeptide(L)'
;MKRHVQTIALALLWPATLLAQSEWSWQNPLPQGYTLYDLHIFDANTVLVVGEAATAIKTMDGGASWSLQHNLGGEGITVELESVSFVDANTGFAVGPGDRIFKTTDGGATWSVQSAGVFSTLHGVDFTNPQTGWAVGDAGTILKTTDGGANWSAQTSGTTQALNAVDFFNNNAGSAVGRGGTILTTTNGGATWVPRTSGTTQVLNAVQIINTTTAVAVGNGGVILKTTDGGANFAQYKTFDFMSKRAKPTANPLAEKRVETAVEQQLIAKGYEKQTSGRPDFFVVCHANVRDKIDVDTYGYRYGRYGRRIGTYTTVREYQHGTLVVDFVDANTKELFWRGWAKGEVNDAIAKEKIDDTIAKILAKYPPQ
;
A
#
# COMPACT_ATOMS: atom_id res chain seq x y z
N MET A 1 25.97 -12.13 -74.17
CA MET A 1 26.02 -10.93 -73.29
C MET A 1 24.76 -10.95 -72.42
N LYS A 2 24.88 -10.77 -71.09
CA LYS A 2 23.88 -11.00 -69.99
C LYS A 2 23.91 -12.44 -69.43
N ARG A 3 24.86 -12.77 -68.53
CA ARG A 3 24.89 -12.65 -67.05
C ARG A 3 23.80 -13.44 -66.32
N HIS A 4 24.25 -14.56 -65.72
CA HIS A 4 23.60 -15.26 -64.61
C HIS A 4 23.41 -14.34 -63.41
N VAL A 5 22.26 -14.44 -62.75
CA VAL A 5 22.09 -14.09 -61.34
C VAL A 5 21.35 -15.25 -60.68
N GLN A 6 22.07 -15.98 -59.83
CA GLN A 6 21.52 -16.97 -58.92
C GLN A 6 20.81 -16.24 -57.78
N THR A 7 19.57 -16.64 -57.50
CA THR A 7 18.82 -16.23 -56.32
C THR A 7 19.43 -16.95 -55.10
N ILE A 8 20.29 -16.27 -54.35
CA ILE A 8 20.75 -16.73 -53.04
C ILE A 8 19.86 -16.07 -51.99
N ALA A 9 18.99 -16.87 -51.39
CA ALA A 9 18.28 -16.52 -50.17
C ALA A 9 19.29 -16.46 -49.03
N LEU A 10 19.64 -15.25 -48.59
CA LEU A 10 20.44 -15.04 -47.40
C LEU A 10 19.50 -14.80 -46.22
N ALA A 11 19.19 -15.87 -45.50
CA ALA A 11 18.59 -15.81 -44.18
C ALA A 11 19.65 -15.27 -43.20
N LEU A 12 19.55 -13.99 -42.84
CA LEU A 12 20.28 -13.44 -41.71
C LEU A 12 19.43 -13.61 -40.45
N LEU A 13 19.69 -14.73 -39.76
CA LEU A 13 19.43 -14.89 -38.34
C LEU A 13 20.23 -13.82 -37.60
N TRP A 14 19.56 -12.86 -36.96
CA TRP A 14 20.18 -12.15 -35.84
C TRP A 14 19.80 -12.83 -34.52
N PRO A 15 20.78 -13.05 -33.64
CA PRO A 15 20.52 -13.66 -32.35
C PRO A 15 19.62 -12.74 -31.54
N ALA A 16 18.67 -13.36 -30.83
CA ALA A 16 18.03 -12.71 -29.70
C ALA A 16 19.13 -12.39 -28.67
N THR A 17 19.68 -11.20 -28.73
CA THR A 17 20.39 -10.61 -27.59
C THR A 17 19.32 -10.19 -26.60
N LEU A 18 18.96 -11.11 -25.73
CA LEU A 18 18.36 -10.81 -24.44
C LEU A 18 19.43 -10.07 -23.63
N LEU A 19 19.49 -8.74 -23.79
CA LEU A 19 20.17 -7.86 -22.86
C LEU A 19 19.09 -7.16 -22.06
N ALA A 20 18.64 -7.83 -20.99
CA ALA A 20 18.06 -7.10 -19.88
C ALA A 20 19.23 -6.47 -19.09
N GLN A 21 19.52 -5.20 -19.34
CA GLN A 21 20.25 -4.26 -18.45
C GLN A 21 20.38 -2.90 -19.16
N SER A 22 19.98 -1.75 -18.62
CA SER A 22 19.65 -1.34 -17.25
C SER A 22 18.22 -0.78 -17.15
N GLU A 23 17.48 -1.11 -16.09
CA GLU A 23 16.12 -0.58 -15.86
C GLU A 23 16.11 0.91 -15.46
N TRP A 24 17.29 1.50 -15.21
CA TRP A 24 17.47 2.91 -14.92
C TRP A 24 18.50 3.52 -15.87
N SER A 25 18.19 4.71 -16.39
CA SER A 25 19.10 5.53 -17.19
C SER A 25 19.14 6.94 -16.61
N TRP A 26 20.34 7.51 -16.50
CA TRP A 26 20.49 8.90 -16.09
C TRP A 26 19.87 9.81 -17.16
N GLN A 27 18.87 10.59 -16.76
CA GLN A 27 18.33 11.67 -17.56
C GLN A 27 19.05 12.96 -17.17
N ASN A 28 19.35 13.81 -18.16
CA ASN A 28 20.07 15.07 -17.96
C ASN A 28 19.15 16.29 -18.24
N PRO A 29 18.03 16.48 -17.50
CA PRO A 29 17.11 17.59 -17.71
C PRO A 29 17.78 18.95 -17.54
N LEU A 30 17.86 19.77 -18.58
CA LEU A 30 18.29 21.16 -18.46
C LEU A 30 17.12 22.04 -18.00
N PRO A 31 17.34 23.06 -17.13
CA PRO A 31 18.62 23.51 -16.57
C PRO A 31 19.14 22.75 -15.33
N GLN A 32 20.44 22.54 -15.45
CA GLN A 32 21.39 21.62 -14.83
C GLN A 32 21.96 21.76 -13.41
N GLY A 33 21.32 22.42 -12.44
CA GLY A 33 22.08 22.85 -11.25
C GLY A 33 21.39 22.78 -9.90
N TYR A 34 20.09 22.54 -9.88
CA TYR A 34 19.27 22.60 -8.67
C TYR A 34 18.88 21.19 -8.20
N THR A 35 18.87 20.99 -6.89
CA THR A 35 18.41 19.73 -6.30
C THR A 35 16.91 19.56 -6.57
N LEU A 36 16.49 18.39 -7.06
CA LEU A 36 15.08 18.05 -7.30
C LEU A 36 14.54 17.28 -6.09
N TYR A 37 13.36 17.63 -5.61
CA TYR A 37 12.83 17.14 -4.33
C TYR A 37 11.63 16.20 -4.48
N ASP A 38 10.73 16.47 -5.42
CA ASP A 38 9.50 15.68 -5.60
C ASP A 38 9.06 15.65 -7.07
N LEU A 39 8.25 14.66 -7.42
CA LEU A 39 7.70 14.52 -8.77
C LEU A 39 6.26 14.03 -8.76
N HIS A 40 5.50 14.49 -9.75
CA HIS A 40 4.16 13.97 -10.04
C HIS A 40 4.12 13.33 -11.42
N ILE A 41 3.68 12.06 -11.47
CA ILE A 41 3.49 11.29 -12.71
C ILE A 41 2.02 11.37 -13.10
N PHE A 42 1.72 12.03 -14.21
CA PHE A 42 0.36 12.07 -14.77
C PHE A 42 0.06 10.79 -15.55
N ASP A 43 1.04 10.37 -16.35
CA ASP A 43 0.99 9.15 -17.17
C ASP A 43 2.41 8.73 -17.57
N ALA A 44 2.53 7.70 -18.42
CA ALA A 44 3.83 7.16 -18.86
C ALA A 44 4.72 8.16 -19.61
N ASN A 45 4.16 9.23 -20.16
CA ASN A 45 4.86 10.24 -20.95
C ASN A 45 5.00 11.59 -20.21
N THR A 46 4.05 11.90 -19.33
CA THR A 46 3.93 13.22 -18.71
C THR A 46 4.29 13.17 -17.23
N VAL A 47 5.36 13.88 -16.86
CA VAL A 47 5.86 13.99 -15.48
C VAL A 47 6.26 15.44 -15.22
N LEU A 48 5.91 15.97 -14.05
CA LEU A 48 6.43 17.24 -13.54
C LEU A 48 7.32 16.97 -12.33
N VAL A 49 8.46 17.64 -12.26
CA VAL A 49 9.42 17.55 -11.15
C VAL A 49 9.63 18.94 -10.58
N VAL A 50 9.67 19.06 -9.25
CA VAL A 50 9.94 20.32 -8.54
C VAL A 50 11.21 20.24 -7.70
N GLY A 51 11.81 21.39 -7.39
CA GLY A 51 13.05 21.43 -6.62
C GLY A 51 13.51 22.82 -6.15
N GLU A 52 14.79 22.89 -5.82
CA GLU A 52 15.50 24.08 -5.35
C GLU A 52 15.34 25.28 -6.30
N ALA A 53 15.36 26.49 -5.72
CA ALA A 53 15.21 27.77 -6.43
C ALA A 53 13.96 27.87 -7.30
N ALA A 54 12.84 27.33 -6.81
CA ALA A 54 11.56 27.26 -7.52
C ALA A 54 11.71 26.63 -8.92
N THR A 55 12.52 25.57 -9.01
CA THR A 55 12.63 24.80 -10.24
C THR A 55 11.37 23.97 -10.42
N ALA A 56 10.69 24.10 -11.57
CA ALA A 56 9.74 23.11 -12.07
C ALA A 56 10.06 22.75 -13.51
N ILE A 57 10.28 21.47 -13.78
CA ILE A 57 10.54 20.95 -15.12
C ILE A 57 9.49 19.92 -15.51
N LYS A 58 9.07 19.93 -16.77
CA LYS A 58 8.06 19.02 -17.31
C LYS A 58 8.58 18.25 -18.51
N THR A 59 8.32 16.95 -18.53
CA THR A 59 8.39 16.10 -19.71
C THR A 59 6.97 15.81 -20.22
N MET A 60 6.85 15.61 -21.52
CA MET A 60 5.65 15.07 -22.19
C MET A 60 5.97 13.89 -23.11
N ASP A 61 7.21 13.39 -23.09
CA ASP A 61 7.73 12.33 -23.96
C ASP A 61 8.44 11.21 -23.18
N GLY A 62 8.03 10.98 -21.93
CA GLY A 62 8.56 9.90 -21.09
C GLY A 62 9.96 10.18 -20.53
N GLY A 63 10.35 11.46 -20.50
CA GLY A 63 11.63 11.93 -19.98
C GLY A 63 12.70 12.09 -21.05
N ALA A 64 12.38 11.91 -22.33
CA ALA A 64 13.32 12.10 -23.43
C ALA A 64 13.71 13.57 -23.61
N SER A 65 12.82 14.51 -23.26
CA SER A 65 13.12 15.93 -23.18
C SER A 65 12.37 16.60 -22.02
N TRP A 66 12.97 17.68 -21.51
CA TRP A 66 12.47 18.42 -20.35
C TRP A 66 12.41 19.90 -20.66
N SER A 67 11.34 20.55 -20.20
CA SER A 67 11.08 21.97 -20.39
C SER A 67 10.90 22.66 -19.05
N LEU A 68 11.65 23.76 -18.82
CA LEU A 68 11.52 24.58 -17.62
C LEU A 68 10.23 25.38 -17.66
N GLN A 69 9.45 25.27 -16.58
CA GLN A 69 8.21 25.97 -16.38
C GLN A 69 8.48 27.30 -15.66
N HIS A 70 8.83 28.32 -16.44
CA HIS A 70 9.22 29.64 -15.94
C HIS A 70 8.00 30.50 -15.55
N ASN A 71 7.28 30.16 -14.46
CA ASN A 71 6.55 31.16 -13.66
C ASN A 71 5.98 30.56 -12.36
N LEU A 72 6.84 30.24 -11.38
CA LEU A 72 6.41 29.72 -10.08
C LEU A 72 6.11 30.80 -9.02
N GLY A 73 6.25 32.09 -9.37
CA GLY A 73 5.74 33.18 -8.53
C GLY A 73 6.31 34.58 -8.82
N GLY A 74 6.54 34.90 -10.10
CA GLY A 74 7.08 36.19 -10.51
C GLY A 74 8.60 36.32 -10.35
N GLU A 75 9.18 37.32 -11.04
CA GLU A 75 10.62 37.58 -11.05
C GLU A 75 11.15 37.82 -9.62
N GLY A 76 12.04 36.93 -9.15
CA GLY A 76 12.79 37.13 -7.90
C GLY A 76 12.48 36.15 -6.75
N ILE A 77 11.65 35.13 -6.94
CA ILE A 77 11.47 34.08 -5.93
C ILE A 77 12.58 33.03 -6.06
N THR A 78 13.46 32.97 -5.05
CA THR A 78 14.53 31.96 -4.89
C THR A 78 14.12 30.83 -3.93
N VAL A 79 12.81 30.59 -3.76
CA VAL A 79 12.26 29.72 -2.71
C VAL A 79 12.23 28.27 -3.19
N GLU A 80 12.61 27.34 -2.34
CA GLU A 80 12.62 25.89 -2.62
C GLU A 80 11.18 25.35 -2.73
N LEU A 81 10.93 24.36 -3.61
CA LEU A 81 9.65 23.65 -3.67
C LEU A 81 9.85 22.20 -3.23
N GLU A 82 9.32 21.86 -2.07
CA GLU A 82 9.57 20.58 -1.41
C GLU A 82 8.59 19.49 -1.82
N SER A 83 7.37 19.85 -2.23
CA SER A 83 6.37 18.86 -2.67
C SER A 83 5.40 19.42 -3.70
N VAL A 84 4.90 18.55 -4.57
CA VAL A 84 3.94 18.89 -5.62
C VAL A 84 2.85 17.82 -5.79
N SER A 85 1.61 18.26 -5.94
CA SER A 85 0.44 17.38 -6.15
C SER A 85 -0.45 17.91 -7.27
N PHE A 86 -0.77 17.07 -8.25
CA PHE A 86 -1.76 17.36 -9.29
C PHE A 86 -2.99 16.47 -9.13
N VAL A 87 -4.17 17.08 -9.31
CA VAL A 87 -5.48 16.39 -9.26
C VAL A 87 -5.97 15.98 -10.63
N ASP A 88 -5.46 16.66 -11.67
CA ASP A 88 -5.70 16.42 -13.07
C ASP A 88 -4.53 17.01 -13.88
N ALA A 89 -4.57 16.86 -15.21
CA ALA A 89 -3.49 17.33 -16.10
C ALA A 89 -3.21 18.85 -16.05
N ASN A 90 -4.15 19.65 -15.53
CA ASN A 90 -4.09 21.10 -15.54
C ASN A 90 -3.96 21.70 -14.13
N THR A 91 -4.60 21.11 -13.13
CA THR A 91 -4.68 21.68 -11.78
C THR A 91 -3.69 21.01 -10.85
N GLY A 92 -2.80 21.80 -10.26
CA GLY A 92 -1.79 21.32 -9.33
C GLY A 92 -1.42 22.34 -8.26
N PHE A 93 -0.79 21.84 -7.20
CA PHE A 93 -0.37 22.60 -6.04
C PHE A 93 1.06 22.26 -5.66
N ALA A 94 1.84 23.25 -5.24
CA ALA A 94 3.21 23.07 -4.77
C ALA A 94 3.44 23.85 -3.46
N VAL A 95 4.31 23.32 -2.60
CA VAL A 95 4.64 23.90 -1.30
C VAL A 95 6.15 23.88 -1.06
N GLY A 96 6.61 24.66 -0.08
CA GLY A 96 8.02 24.73 0.32
C GLY A 96 8.24 25.72 1.47
N PRO A 97 9.47 26.23 1.67
CA PRO A 97 9.79 27.21 2.70
C PRO A 97 8.97 28.49 2.58
N GLY A 98 8.52 29.00 3.73
CA GLY A 98 7.68 30.20 3.81
C GLY A 98 6.19 29.89 3.89
N ASP A 99 5.36 30.93 3.78
CA ASP A 99 3.92 30.91 4.04
C ASP A 99 3.06 30.67 2.80
N ARG A 100 3.66 30.16 1.72
CA ARG A 100 3.06 30.15 0.38
C ARG A 100 2.74 28.74 -0.09
N ILE A 101 1.51 28.61 -0.60
CA ILE A 101 1.07 27.46 -1.37
C ILE A 101 0.88 27.97 -2.80
N PHE A 102 1.46 27.31 -3.79
CA PHE A 102 1.32 27.70 -5.19
C PHE A 102 0.24 26.84 -5.84
N LYS A 103 -0.54 27.44 -6.75
CA LYS A 103 -1.56 26.75 -7.55
C LYS A 103 -1.39 27.04 -9.03
N THR A 104 -1.44 26.01 -9.85
CA THR A 104 -1.57 26.08 -11.31
C THR A 104 -2.94 25.58 -11.76
N THR A 105 -3.41 26.07 -12.90
CA THR A 105 -4.60 25.58 -13.61
C THR A 105 -4.34 25.35 -15.10
N ASP A 106 -3.07 25.34 -15.51
CA ASP A 106 -2.61 25.18 -16.89
C ASP A 106 -1.47 24.15 -17.00
N GLY A 107 -1.45 23.18 -16.08
CA GLY A 107 -0.55 22.04 -16.13
C GLY A 107 0.87 22.38 -15.72
N GLY A 108 1.04 23.44 -14.92
CA GLY A 108 2.31 23.91 -14.40
C GLY A 108 2.96 25.01 -15.23
N ALA A 109 2.34 25.48 -16.32
CA ALA A 109 2.90 26.54 -17.15
C ALA A 109 2.94 27.89 -16.42
N THR A 110 1.91 28.18 -15.62
CA THR A 110 1.86 29.33 -14.72
C THR A 110 1.32 28.94 -13.35
N TRP A 111 1.81 29.67 -12.33
CA TRP A 111 1.41 29.44 -10.94
C TRP A 111 1.02 30.75 -10.24
N SER A 112 0.08 30.62 -9.33
CA SER A 112 -0.46 31.71 -8.50
C SER A 112 -0.29 31.38 -7.02
N VAL A 113 0.15 32.36 -6.23
CA VAL A 113 0.29 32.21 -4.78
C VAL A 113 -1.09 32.19 -4.13
N GLN A 114 -1.33 31.18 -3.31
CA GLN A 114 -2.46 31.09 -2.39
C GLN A 114 -2.00 31.50 -0.99
N SER A 115 -2.82 32.29 -0.30
CA SER A 115 -2.54 32.64 1.10
C SER A 115 -3.03 31.50 2.00
N ALA A 116 -2.12 30.86 2.72
CA ALA A 116 -2.45 29.78 3.65
C ALA A 116 -2.97 30.30 5.01
N GLY A 117 -2.82 31.60 5.29
CA GLY A 117 -3.19 32.21 6.57
C GLY A 117 -2.35 31.76 7.77
N VAL A 118 -1.29 30.97 7.53
CA VAL A 118 -0.38 30.42 8.54
C VAL A 118 1.06 30.64 8.11
N PHE A 119 1.89 31.18 9.00
CA PHE A 119 3.32 31.39 8.77
C PHE A 119 4.10 30.15 9.24
N SER A 120 4.15 29.11 8.41
CA SER A 120 4.90 27.89 8.68
C SER A 120 5.44 27.31 7.37
N THR A 121 6.68 26.82 7.39
CA THR A 121 7.24 26.07 6.27
C THR A 121 6.44 24.79 6.06
N LEU A 122 6.09 24.52 4.80
CA LEU A 122 5.32 23.35 4.39
C LEU A 122 6.22 22.40 3.59
N HIS A 123 6.22 21.14 3.96
CA HIS A 123 7.10 20.10 3.42
C HIS A 123 6.35 19.12 2.50
N GLY A 124 5.05 18.92 2.72
CA GLY A 124 4.25 17.98 1.94
C GLY A 124 2.88 18.56 1.58
N VAL A 125 2.40 18.25 0.38
CA VAL A 125 1.05 18.59 -0.07
C VAL A 125 0.43 17.41 -0.83
N ASP A 126 -0.85 17.16 -0.59
CA ASP A 126 -1.60 16.15 -1.33
C ASP A 126 -3.05 16.59 -1.56
N PHE A 127 -3.58 16.27 -2.73
CA PHE A 127 -4.96 16.55 -3.11
C PHE A 127 -5.62 15.31 -3.69
N THR A 128 -6.82 15.02 -3.19
CA THR A 128 -7.62 13.85 -3.60
C THR A 128 -8.60 14.17 -4.71
N ASN A 129 -8.91 15.47 -4.88
CA ASN A 129 -9.75 16.02 -5.93
C ASN A 129 -9.47 17.54 -6.04
N PRO A 130 -9.98 18.26 -7.06
CA PRO A 130 -9.64 19.68 -7.27
C PRO A 130 -10.08 20.65 -6.17
N GLN A 131 -10.85 20.19 -5.18
CA GLN A 131 -11.42 21.01 -4.12
C GLN A 131 -10.82 20.67 -2.76
N THR A 132 -10.46 19.40 -2.51
CA THR A 132 -9.99 18.94 -1.21
C THR A 132 -8.52 18.55 -1.24
N GLY A 133 -7.73 19.18 -0.37
CA GLY A 133 -6.32 18.88 -0.19
C GLY A 133 -5.82 19.18 1.21
N TRP A 134 -4.62 18.67 1.51
CA TRP A 134 -3.92 18.82 2.77
C TRP A 134 -2.48 19.26 2.53
N ALA A 135 -1.96 20.06 3.44
CA ALA A 135 -0.55 20.41 3.48
C ALA A 135 -0.01 20.20 4.90
N VAL A 136 1.23 19.75 5.00
CA VAL A 136 1.89 19.47 6.29
C VAL A 136 3.25 20.15 6.36
N GLY A 137 3.72 20.44 7.57
CA GLY A 137 4.95 21.19 7.73
C GLY A 137 5.51 21.24 9.15
N ASP A 138 6.29 22.30 9.39
CA ASP A 138 6.98 22.55 10.65
C ASP A 138 6.02 22.65 11.85
N ALA A 139 6.56 22.41 13.05
CA ALA A 139 5.83 22.49 14.31
C ALA A 139 4.52 21.66 14.36
N GLY A 140 4.45 20.56 13.61
CA GLY A 140 3.26 19.71 13.51
C GLY A 140 2.11 20.35 12.73
N THR A 141 2.39 21.32 11.86
CA THR A 141 1.40 22.00 11.05
C THR A 141 0.69 21.02 10.13
N ILE A 142 -0.65 21.05 10.15
CA ILE A 142 -1.51 20.39 9.17
C ILE A 142 -2.57 21.41 8.74
N LEU A 143 -2.66 21.66 7.44
CA LEU A 143 -3.67 22.52 6.83
C LEU A 143 -4.58 21.67 5.95
N LYS A 144 -5.84 22.08 5.83
CA LYS A 144 -6.83 21.49 4.92
C LYS A 144 -7.58 22.56 4.15
N THR A 145 -7.78 22.34 2.86
CA THR A 145 -8.72 23.10 2.02
C THR A 145 -9.88 22.21 1.58
N THR A 146 -11.04 22.83 1.33
CA THR A 146 -12.22 22.20 0.71
C THR A 146 -12.79 23.04 -0.44
N ASP A 147 -12.06 24.08 -0.86
CA ASP A 147 -12.44 25.03 -1.91
C ASP A 147 -11.32 25.22 -2.95
N GLY A 148 -10.47 24.21 -3.11
CA GLY A 148 -9.43 24.17 -4.14
C GLY A 148 -8.28 25.13 -3.84
N GLY A 149 -7.94 25.28 -2.56
CA GLY A 149 -6.82 26.08 -2.08
C GLY A 149 -7.10 27.57 -1.95
N ALA A 150 -8.34 28.01 -2.15
CA ALA A 150 -8.72 29.41 -1.95
C ALA A 150 -8.67 29.78 -0.46
N ASN A 151 -9.06 28.85 0.42
CA ASN A 151 -8.89 28.97 1.86
C ASN A 151 -8.29 27.68 2.46
N TRP A 152 -7.42 27.86 3.44
CA TRP A 152 -6.79 26.79 4.21
C TRP A 152 -7.13 26.91 5.68
N SER A 153 -7.46 25.79 6.30
CA SER A 153 -7.85 25.68 7.71
C SER A 153 -6.90 24.77 8.48
N ALA A 154 -6.38 25.25 9.59
CA ALA A 154 -5.49 24.46 10.45
C ALA A 154 -6.24 23.29 11.11
N GLN A 155 -5.60 22.13 11.14
CA GLN A 155 -6.06 20.91 11.82
C GLN A 155 -5.18 20.63 13.04
N THR A 156 -5.75 20.05 14.08
CA THR A 156 -4.98 19.67 15.28
C THR A 156 -4.25 18.34 15.03
N SER A 157 -2.92 18.38 15.02
CA SER A 157 -2.07 17.20 14.80
C SER A 157 -1.75 16.41 16.08
N GLY A 158 -1.76 17.08 17.24
CA GLY A 158 -1.39 16.51 18.53
C GLY A 158 0.13 16.33 18.73
N THR A 159 0.96 16.90 17.86
CA THR A 159 2.43 16.86 17.94
C THR A 159 3.04 18.21 17.59
N THR A 160 4.28 18.44 18.04
CA THR A 160 5.11 19.59 17.64
C THR A 160 6.25 19.19 16.71
N GLN A 161 6.38 17.89 16.39
CA GLN A 161 7.37 17.40 15.44
C GLN A 161 7.03 17.87 14.02
N ALA A 162 8.04 18.27 13.25
CA ALA A 162 7.86 18.61 11.84
C ALA A 162 7.35 17.38 11.07
N LEU A 163 6.35 17.61 10.22
CA LEU A 163 5.75 16.62 9.33
C LEU A 163 6.30 16.86 7.93
N ASN A 164 6.96 15.86 7.37
CA ASN A 164 7.71 15.97 6.11
C ASN A 164 6.88 15.56 4.88
N ALA A 165 5.93 14.64 5.04
CA ALA A 165 5.12 14.15 3.95
C ALA A 165 3.70 13.81 4.39
N VAL A 166 2.76 13.91 3.45
CA VAL A 166 1.35 13.56 3.63
C VAL A 166 0.86 12.86 2.38
N ASP A 167 -0.01 11.88 2.55
CA ASP A 167 -0.67 11.19 1.44
C ASP A 167 -2.09 10.75 1.86
N PHE A 168 -3.06 10.91 0.95
CA PHE A 168 -4.45 10.53 1.15
C PHE A 168 -4.92 9.56 0.05
N PHE A 169 -5.47 8.43 0.49
CA PHE A 169 -6.12 7.48 -0.41
C PHE A 169 -7.47 7.99 -0.94
N ASN A 170 -8.18 8.78 -0.13
CA ASN A 170 -9.44 9.43 -0.48
C ASN A 170 -9.72 10.60 0.48
N ASN A 171 -10.86 11.27 0.34
CA ASN A 171 -11.18 12.45 1.14
C ASN A 171 -11.22 12.24 2.68
N ASN A 172 -11.22 10.98 3.13
CA ASN A 172 -11.36 10.59 4.54
C ASN A 172 -10.09 9.95 5.11
N ALA A 173 -9.39 9.12 4.33
CA ALA A 173 -8.30 8.30 4.82
C ALA A 173 -6.93 8.83 4.34
N GLY A 174 -6.07 9.19 5.29
CA GLY A 174 -4.75 9.74 4.99
C GLY A 174 -3.74 9.53 6.11
N SER A 175 -2.47 9.73 5.78
CA SER A 175 -1.32 9.58 6.69
C SER A 175 -0.35 10.74 6.52
N ALA A 176 0.19 11.24 7.63
CA ALA A 176 1.27 12.20 7.67
C ALA A 176 2.45 11.62 8.44
N VAL A 177 3.68 11.81 7.95
CA VAL A 177 4.90 11.29 8.57
C VAL A 177 5.95 12.37 8.72
N GLY A 178 6.88 12.21 9.67
CA GLY A 178 7.91 13.22 9.88
C GLY A 178 9.00 12.87 10.90
N ARG A 179 9.54 13.91 11.54
CA ARG A 179 10.66 13.80 12.48
C ARG A 179 10.31 12.99 13.72
N GLY A 180 11.33 12.37 14.33
CA GLY A 180 11.19 11.55 15.53
C GLY A 180 10.40 10.24 15.31
N GLY A 181 10.32 9.75 14.06
CA GLY A 181 9.51 8.59 13.71
C GLY A 181 8.01 8.85 13.78
N THR A 182 7.57 10.11 13.70
CA THR A 182 6.15 10.48 13.81
C THR A 182 5.35 9.90 12.66
N ILE A 183 4.27 9.19 12.97
CA ILE A 183 3.23 8.77 12.03
C ILE A 183 1.88 9.18 12.60
N LEU A 184 1.10 9.94 11.83
CA LEU A 184 -0.28 10.31 12.15
C LEU A 184 -1.19 9.76 11.06
N THR A 185 -2.34 9.20 11.43
CA THR A 185 -3.35 8.73 10.47
C THR A 185 -4.69 9.37 10.75
N THR A 186 -5.50 9.59 9.72
CA THR A 186 -6.88 10.03 9.83
C THR A 186 -7.80 9.12 9.02
N THR A 187 -9.04 8.95 9.49
CA THR A 187 -10.12 8.24 8.78
C THR A 187 -11.35 9.12 8.58
N ASN A 188 -11.25 10.41 8.92
CA ASN A 188 -12.32 11.41 8.82
C ASN A 188 -11.85 12.71 8.14
N GLY A 189 -10.85 12.60 7.28
CA GLY A 189 -10.38 13.70 6.42
C GLY A 189 -9.64 14.78 7.20
N GLY A 190 -8.97 14.42 8.28
CA GLY A 190 -8.17 15.32 9.11
C GLY A 190 -8.92 16.02 10.23
N ALA A 191 -10.23 15.75 10.42
CA ALA A 191 -10.96 16.28 11.58
C ALA A 191 -10.36 15.77 12.90
N THR A 192 -9.84 14.54 12.91
CA THR A 192 -8.95 14.04 13.95
C THR A 192 -7.77 13.28 13.35
N TRP A 193 -6.58 13.50 13.91
CA TRP A 193 -5.36 12.76 13.61
C TRP A 193 -4.98 11.87 14.78
N VAL A 194 -4.72 10.60 14.51
CA VAL A 194 -4.39 9.58 15.51
C VAL A 194 -2.93 9.16 15.34
N PRO A 195 -2.09 9.28 16.39
CA PRO A 195 -0.70 8.85 16.32
C PRO A 195 -0.58 7.32 16.22
N ARG A 196 0.40 6.85 15.44
CA ARG A 196 0.75 5.44 15.28
C ARG A 196 2.18 5.20 15.73
N THR A 197 2.41 4.04 16.34
CA THR A 197 3.76 3.63 16.75
C THR A 197 4.53 3.17 15.52
N SER A 198 5.69 3.79 15.27
CA SER A 198 6.58 3.45 14.15
C SER A 198 7.69 2.47 14.53
N GLY A 199 7.97 2.30 15.83
CA GLY A 199 9.08 1.49 16.33
C GLY A 199 10.47 2.10 16.11
N THR A 200 10.54 3.36 15.66
CA THR A 200 11.80 4.07 15.36
C THR A 200 11.72 5.53 15.77
N THR A 201 12.86 6.15 16.00
CA THR A 201 12.99 7.60 16.22
C THR A 201 13.61 8.32 15.01
N GLN A 202 13.93 7.58 13.95
CA GLN A 202 14.50 8.16 12.73
C GLN A 202 13.50 9.07 12.02
N VAL A 203 14.01 10.04 11.26
CA VAL A 203 13.19 10.94 10.46
C VAL A 203 12.54 10.14 9.32
N LEU A 204 11.22 10.22 9.20
CA LEU A 204 10.47 9.70 8.05
C LEU A 204 10.32 10.82 7.03
N ASN A 205 10.64 10.54 5.76
CA ASN A 205 10.74 11.52 4.69
C ASN A 205 9.58 11.43 3.69
N ALA A 206 9.04 10.23 3.47
CA ALA A 206 7.94 10.02 2.52
C ALA A 206 6.99 8.94 3.02
N VAL A 207 5.74 9.03 2.59
CA VAL A 207 4.69 8.04 2.84
C VAL A 207 3.88 7.85 1.56
N GLN A 208 3.46 6.61 1.30
CA GLN A 208 2.54 6.28 0.21
C GLN A 208 1.52 5.25 0.69
N ILE A 209 0.26 5.55 0.50
CA ILE A 209 -0.91 4.72 0.77
C ILE A 209 -1.30 4.03 -0.53
N ILE A 210 -1.20 2.71 -0.52
CA ILE A 210 -1.54 1.88 -1.66
C ILE A 210 -3.05 1.60 -1.68
N ASN A 211 -3.63 1.41 -0.50
CA ASN A 211 -5.06 1.21 -0.28
C ASN A 211 -5.40 1.41 1.20
N THR A 212 -6.67 1.21 1.56
CA THR A 212 -7.18 1.42 2.93
C THR A 212 -6.46 0.62 4.02
N THR A 213 -5.75 -0.46 3.68
CA THR A 213 -5.02 -1.27 4.66
C THR A 213 -3.50 -1.24 4.46
N THR A 214 -3.01 -0.78 3.31
CA THR A 214 -1.60 -0.91 2.97
C THR A 214 -0.98 0.45 2.72
N ALA A 215 0.06 0.76 3.48
CA ALA A 215 0.89 1.95 3.29
C ALA A 215 2.36 1.63 3.57
N VAL A 216 3.24 2.41 2.96
CA VAL A 216 4.69 2.34 3.14
C VAL A 216 5.20 3.72 3.54
N ALA A 217 6.07 3.79 4.54
CA ALA A 217 6.80 4.99 4.90
C ALA A 217 8.30 4.73 4.87
N VAL A 218 9.08 5.68 4.38
CA VAL A 218 10.54 5.56 4.27
C VAL A 218 11.24 6.74 4.94
N GLY A 219 12.47 6.54 5.39
CA GLY A 219 13.19 7.54 6.18
C GLY A 219 14.70 7.37 6.23
N ASN A 220 15.34 8.22 7.02
CA ASN A 220 16.78 8.26 7.20
C ASN A 220 17.34 6.93 7.73
N GLY A 221 18.60 6.63 7.40
CA GLY A 221 19.27 5.41 7.84
C GLY A 221 18.72 4.13 7.20
N GLY A 222 18.01 4.24 6.07
CA GLY A 222 17.45 3.10 5.35
C GLY A 222 16.17 2.53 5.97
N VAL A 223 15.47 3.31 6.79
CA VAL A 223 14.19 2.89 7.38
C VAL A 223 13.13 2.70 6.29
N ILE A 224 12.48 1.54 6.30
CA ILE A 224 11.30 1.22 5.52
C ILE A 224 10.28 0.59 6.46
N LEU A 225 9.13 1.24 6.62
CA LEU A 225 8.00 0.78 7.41
C LEU A 225 6.85 0.42 6.49
N LYS A 226 6.12 -0.64 6.81
CA LYS A 226 4.95 -1.07 6.04
C LYS A 226 3.84 -1.52 6.99
N THR A 227 2.62 -1.09 6.71
CA THR A 227 1.40 -1.67 7.28
C THR A 227 0.64 -2.45 6.20
N THR A 228 -0.09 -3.48 6.61
CA THR A 228 -1.07 -4.22 5.78
C THR A 228 -2.45 -4.29 6.43
N ASP A 229 -2.65 -3.55 7.53
CA ASP A 229 -3.88 -3.47 8.31
C ASP A 229 -4.35 -2.01 8.56
N GLY A 230 -3.76 -1.03 7.87
CA GLY A 230 -4.11 0.38 7.99
C GLY A 230 -3.79 0.99 9.36
N GLY A 231 -2.90 0.35 10.12
CA GLY A 231 -2.62 0.73 11.50
C GLY A 231 -3.78 0.38 12.44
N ALA A 232 -4.49 -0.71 12.21
CA ALA A 232 -5.57 -1.16 13.08
C ALA A 232 -5.12 -1.16 14.55
N ASN A 233 -5.89 -0.51 15.43
CA ASN A 233 -5.60 -0.52 16.86
C ASN A 233 -6.19 -1.77 17.51
N PHE A 234 -5.47 -2.88 17.47
CA PHE A 234 -5.96 -4.13 18.04
C PHE A 234 -6.21 -4.08 19.55
N ALA A 235 -5.64 -3.09 20.27
CA ALA A 235 -5.83 -2.95 21.71
C ALA A 235 -7.27 -2.56 22.07
N GLN A 236 -8.04 -1.96 21.15
CA GLN A 236 -9.43 -1.58 21.37
C GLN A 236 -10.38 -2.78 21.46
N TYR A 237 -10.02 -3.90 20.85
CA TYR A 237 -10.85 -5.10 20.84
C TYR A 237 -10.59 -5.92 22.11
N LYS A 238 -11.61 -6.11 22.95
CA LYS A 238 -11.54 -6.92 24.17
C LYS A 238 -12.58 -8.02 24.17
N THR A 239 -13.75 -7.74 23.61
CA THR A 239 -14.89 -8.65 23.61
C THR A 239 -15.23 -9.15 22.21
N PHE A 240 -15.62 -10.43 22.12
CA PHE A 240 -15.99 -11.06 20.86
C PHE A 240 -17.29 -11.87 20.96
N ASP A 241 -17.95 -12.09 19.83
CA ASP A 241 -18.98 -13.12 19.69
C ASP A 241 -18.92 -13.73 18.28
N PHE A 242 -19.53 -14.89 18.06
CA PHE A 242 -19.61 -15.49 16.73
C PHE A 242 -20.77 -14.87 15.93
N MET A 243 -20.51 -14.54 14.67
CA MET A 243 -21.57 -14.02 13.81
C MET A 243 -22.60 -15.11 13.53
N SER A 244 -23.88 -14.82 13.80
CA SER A 244 -24.96 -15.78 13.55
C SER A 244 -25.08 -16.08 12.05
N LYS A 245 -24.93 -17.36 11.69
CA LYS A 245 -25.06 -17.82 10.30
C LYS A 245 -26.55 -17.88 9.94
N ARG A 246 -26.94 -17.31 8.79
CA ARG A 246 -28.27 -17.61 8.22
C ARG A 246 -28.35 -19.11 7.98
N ALA A 247 -29.48 -19.72 8.35
CA ALA A 247 -29.77 -21.16 8.43
C ALA A 247 -29.62 -21.95 7.11
N LYS A 248 -28.46 -21.90 6.45
CA LYS A 248 -28.07 -22.88 5.45
C LYS A 248 -27.40 -24.03 6.20
N PRO A 249 -27.92 -25.27 6.08
CA PRO A 249 -27.26 -26.43 6.62
C PRO A 249 -25.85 -26.51 6.06
N THR A 250 -24.84 -26.40 6.91
CA THR A 250 -23.46 -26.68 6.53
C THR A 250 -23.31 -28.19 6.33
N ALA A 251 -22.42 -28.59 5.43
CA ALA A 251 -22.19 -30.00 5.12
C ALA A 251 -21.67 -30.82 6.32
N ASN A 252 -21.12 -30.16 7.36
CA ASN A 252 -20.65 -30.81 8.58
C ASN A 252 -20.76 -29.88 9.82
N PRO A 253 -21.91 -29.88 10.52
CA PRO A 253 -22.14 -29.03 11.70
C PRO A 253 -21.19 -29.34 12.88
N LEU A 254 -20.69 -30.58 12.98
CA LEU A 254 -19.77 -30.97 14.06
C LEU A 254 -18.37 -30.36 13.84
N ALA A 255 -17.87 -30.37 12.61
CA ALA A 255 -16.58 -29.75 12.26
C ALA A 255 -16.62 -28.23 12.48
N GLU A 256 -17.73 -27.60 12.12
CA GLU A 256 -17.96 -26.17 12.34
C GLU A 256 -17.97 -25.82 13.83
N LYS A 257 -18.72 -26.57 14.65
CA LYS A 257 -18.72 -26.39 16.11
C LYS A 257 -17.34 -26.59 16.72
N ARG A 258 -16.55 -27.54 16.20
CA ARG A 258 -15.16 -27.77 16.65
C ARG A 258 -14.27 -26.59 16.32
N VAL A 259 -14.36 -26.04 15.12
CA VAL A 259 -13.61 -24.83 14.72
C VAL A 259 -13.96 -23.65 15.63
N GLU A 260 -15.25 -23.39 15.86
CA GLU A 260 -15.69 -22.29 16.72
C GLU A 260 -15.20 -22.50 18.17
N THR A 261 -15.29 -23.73 18.69
CA THR A 261 -14.77 -24.07 20.03
C THR A 261 -13.26 -23.83 20.12
N ALA A 262 -12.49 -24.23 19.11
CA ALA A 262 -11.04 -24.03 19.08
C ALA A 262 -10.67 -22.54 19.03
N VAL A 263 -11.37 -21.74 18.22
CA VAL A 263 -11.16 -20.29 18.12
C VAL A 263 -11.50 -19.61 19.45
N GLU A 264 -12.63 -19.97 20.06
CA GLU A 264 -13.05 -19.47 21.37
C GLU A 264 -11.99 -19.73 22.45
N GLN A 265 -11.50 -20.97 22.54
CA GLN A 265 -10.47 -21.34 23.51
C GLN A 265 -9.17 -20.53 23.32
N GLN A 266 -8.72 -20.35 22.08
CA GLN A 266 -7.51 -19.57 21.79
C GLN A 266 -7.68 -18.07 22.08
N LEU A 267 -8.86 -17.50 21.79
CA LEU A 267 -9.15 -16.10 22.10
C LEU A 267 -9.24 -15.87 23.62
N ILE A 268 -9.93 -16.74 24.35
CA ILE A 268 -9.99 -16.68 25.82
C ILE A 268 -8.58 -16.83 26.42
N ALA A 269 -7.76 -17.74 25.91
CA ALA A 269 -6.37 -17.91 26.36
C ALA A 269 -5.50 -16.67 26.12
N LYS A 270 -5.84 -15.85 25.12
CA LYS A 270 -5.20 -14.56 24.82
C LYS A 270 -5.81 -13.38 25.61
N GLY A 271 -6.77 -13.63 26.48
CA GLY A 271 -7.40 -12.62 27.34
C GLY A 271 -8.58 -11.87 26.73
N TYR A 272 -9.17 -12.38 25.64
CA TYR A 272 -10.41 -11.84 25.10
C TYR A 272 -11.62 -12.45 25.80
N GLU A 273 -12.69 -11.68 25.97
CA GLU A 273 -13.91 -12.11 26.64
C GLU A 273 -15.03 -12.38 25.64
N LYS A 274 -15.69 -13.53 25.77
CA LYS A 274 -16.87 -13.82 24.94
C LYS A 274 -18.08 -13.06 25.49
N GLN A 275 -18.63 -12.16 24.70
CA GLN A 275 -19.81 -11.39 25.08
C GLN A 275 -21.06 -12.24 24.91
N THR A 276 -21.81 -12.45 25.99
CA THR A 276 -23.05 -13.26 25.98
C THR A 276 -24.32 -12.42 25.96
N SER A 277 -24.20 -11.11 26.16
CA SER A 277 -25.31 -10.15 26.06
C SER A 277 -24.79 -8.78 25.65
N GLY A 278 -25.53 -8.07 24.78
CA GLY A 278 -25.06 -6.81 24.19
C GLY A 278 -24.22 -6.99 22.92
N ARG A 279 -23.68 -5.89 22.40
CA ARG A 279 -22.84 -5.89 21.18
C ARG A 279 -21.37 -6.13 21.61
N PRO A 280 -20.66 -7.12 21.04
CA PRO A 280 -19.22 -7.28 21.26
C PRO A 280 -18.44 -6.15 20.56
N ASP A 281 -17.13 -6.05 20.79
CA ASP A 281 -16.25 -5.15 20.01
C ASP A 281 -16.05 -5.68 18.58
N PHE A 282 -16.01 -7.01 18.42
CA PHE A 282 -15.91 -7.65 17.10
C PHE A 282 -16.66 -8.98 17.00
N PHE A 283 -17.03 -9.34 15.78
CA PHE A 283 -17.57 -10.65 15.44
C PHE A 283 -16.50 -11.55 14.84
N VAL A 284 -16.58 -12.83 15.18
CA VAL A 284 -15.77 -13.90 14.58
C VAL A 284 -16.60 -14.62 13.53
N VAL A 285 -16.04 -14.77 12.32
CA VAL A 285 -16.63 -15.58 11.25
C VAL A 285 -15.65 -16.68 10.87
N CYS A 286 -16.08 -17.93 10.99
CA CYS A 286 -15.28 -19.09 10.65
C CYS A 286 -15.81 -19.75 9.36
N HIS A 287 -14.92 -19.95 8.39
CA HIS A 287 -15.22 -20.65 7.15
C HIS A 287 -14.30 -21.86 6.99
N ALA A 288 -14.89 -23.05 6.86
CA ALA A 288 -14.17 -24.28 6.53
C ALA A 288 -14.68 -24.82 5.19
N ASN A 289 -13.76 -25.16 4.29
CA ASN A 289 -14.09 -25.78 3.01
C ASN A 289 -13.16 -26.96 2.76
N VAL A 290 -13.68 -28.08 2.26
CA VAL A 290 -12.92 -29.28 1.91
C VAL A 290 -13.17 -29.58 0.44
N ARG A 291 -12.11 -29.87 -0.30
CA ARG A 291 -12.19 -30.27 -1.71
C ARG A 291 -11.36 -31.53 -1.92
N ASP A 292 -11.86 -32.43 -2.76
CA ASP A 292 -11.09 -33.57 -3.24
C ASP A 292 -9.99 -33.08 -4.19
N LYS A 293 -8.79 -33.65 -4.03
CA LYS A 293 -7.63 -33.44 -4.88
C LYS A 293 -7.06 -34.77 -5.31
N ILE A 294 -6.42 -34.74 -6.47
CA ILE A 294 -5.73 -35.89 -7.06
C ILE A 294 -4.26 -35.53 -7.17
N ASP A 295 -3.41 -36.34 -6.56
CA ASP A 295 -1.97 -36.32 -6.77
C ASP A 295 -1.57 -37.44 -7.73
N VAL A 296 -0.63 -37.16 -8.63
CA VAL A 296 -0.22 -38.09 -9.69
C VAL A 296 1.31 -38.12 -9.75
N ASP A 297 1.89 -39.14 -9.12
CA ASP A 297 3.33 -39.37 -9.15
C ASP A 297 3.69 -40.37 -10.24
N THR A 298 4.69 -40.07 -11.06
CA THR A 298 5.20 -41.00 -12.09
C THR A 298 6.65 -41.39 -11.79
N TYR A 299 6.87 -42.65 -11.47
CA TYR A 299 8.17 -43.20 -11.13
C TYR A 299 8.75 -43.97 -12.33
N GLY A 300 9.94 -43.59 -12.75
CA GLY A 300 10.72 -44.32 -13.76
C GLY A 300 11.66 -45.32 -13.11
N TYR A 301 11.71 -46.55 -13.62
CA TYR A 301 12.73 -47.52 -13.23
C TYR A 301 13.51 -48.05 -14.44
N ARG A 302 14.79 -48.32 -14.22
CA ARG A 302 15.70 -48.94 -15.18
C ARG A 302 16.36 -50.16 -14.54
N TYR A 303 16.15 -51.33 -15.13
CA TYR A 303 16.97 -52.51 -14.83
C TYR A 303 17.85 -52.88 -16.03
N GLY A 304 19.14 -53.15 -15.77
CA GLY A 304 19.95 -54.08 -16.57
C GLY A 304 21.38 -53.67 -16.93
N ARG A 305 22.35 -54.57 -16.67
CA ARG A 305 23.69 -54.60 -17.27
C ARG A 305 23.71 -55.25 -18.68
N TYR A 306 22.65 -55.93 -19.13
CA TYR A 306 22.61 -56.63 -20.44
C TYR A 306 21.21 -56.70 -21.12
N GLY A 307 20.45 -55.60 -21.16
CA GLY A 307 19.22 -55.54 -21.98
C GLY A 307 18.16 -54.62 -21.40
N ARG A 308 18.05 -53.40 -21.95
CA ARG A 308 17.20 -52.32 -21.43
C ARG A 308 15.70 -52.62 -21.63
N ARG A 309 14.94 -52.63 -20.54
CA ARG A 309 13.55 -52.13 -20.52
C ARG A 309 13.49 -50.87 -19.68
N ILE A 310 12.96 -49.81 -20.26
CA ILE A 310 12.64 -48.54 -19.60
C ILE A 310 11.14 -48.55 -19.38
N GLY A 311 10.70 -48.51 -18.13
CA GLY A 311 9.29 -48.46 -17.76
C GLY A 311 9.03 -47.30 -16.81
N THR A 312 7.82 -46.77 -16.87
CA THR A 312 7.28 -45.84 -15.87
C THR A 312 6.03 -46.45 -15.27
N TYR A 313 5.81 -46.27 -13.98
CA TYR A 313 4.51 -46.52 -13.36
C TYR A 313 4.03 -45.23 -12.70
N THR A 314 2.75 -44.94 -12.89
CA THR A 314 2.10 -43.75 -12.33
C THR A 314 1.20 -44.19 -11.19
N THR A 315 1.38 -43.59 -10.01
CA THR A 315 0.49 -43.75 -8.87
C THR A 315 -0.42 -42.53 -8.77
N VAL A 316 -1.72 -42.78 -8.63
CA VAL A 316 -2.74 -41.75 -8.43
C VAL A 316 -3.21 -41.84 -6.98
N ARG A 317 -3.09 -40.75 -6.22
CA ARG A 317 -3.59 -40.65 -4.84
C ARG A 317 -4.66 -39.58 -4.75
N GLU A 318 -5.87 -39.97 -4.40
CA GLU A 318 -6.92 -39.02 -4.06
C GLU A 318 -6.80 -38.64 -2.58
N TYR A 319 -6.89 -37.35 -2.27
CA TYR A 319 -6.83 -36.82 -0.91
C TYR A 319 -7.72 -35.60 -0.75
N GLN A 320 -8.24 -35.38 0.45
CA GLN A 320 -9.03 -34.19 0.74
C GLN A 320 -8.14 -33.05 1.22
N HIS A 321 -8.36 -31.86 0.69
CA HIS A 321 -7.63 -30.65 1.07
C HIS A 321 -8.59 -29.61 1.65
N GLY A 322 -8.40 -29.29 2.93
CA GLY A 322 -9.18 -28.33 3.68
C GLY A 322 -8.57 -26.93 3.61
N THR A 323 -9.40 -25.90 3.58
CA THR A 323 -9.04 -24.51 3.88
C THR A 323 -9.87 -24.02 5.06
N LEU A 324 -9.20 -23.43 6.03
CA LEU A 324 -9.80 -22.82 7.21
C LEU A 324 -9.50 -21.33 7.21
N VAL A 325 -10.54 -20.51 7.31
CA VAL A 325 -10.45 -19.05 7.36
C VAL A 325 -11.15 -18.57 8.62
N VAL A 326 -10.49 -17.68 9.35
CA VAL A 326 -11.01 -16.99 10.54
C VAL A 326 -10.96 -15.50 10.25
N ASP A 327 -12.12 -14.88 10.21
CA ASP A 327 -12.31 -13.45 9.95
C ASP A 327 -12.76 -12.76 11.23
N PHE A 328 -12.13 -11.63 11.55
CA PHE A 328 -12.58 -10.71 12.57
C PHE A 328 -13.15 -9.45 11.95
N VAL A 329 -14.41 -9.17 12.30
CA VAL A 329 -15.21 -8.09 11.73
C VAL A 329 -15.57 -7.12 12.84
N ASP A 330 -15.22 -5.86 12.68
CA ASP A 330 -15.52 -4.82 13.67
C ASP A 330 -17.04 -4.75 13.86
N ALA A 331 -17.49 -4.83 15.11
CA ALA A 331 -18.91 -4.93 15.38
C ALA A 331 -19.64 -3.65 15.00
N ASN A 332 -18.99 -2.48 15.07
CA ASN A 332 -19.50 -1.14 14.80
C ASN A 332 -19.54 -0.84 13.31
N THR A 333 -18.39 -0.89 12.65
CA THR A 333 -18.24 -0.50 11.23
C THR A 333 -18.69 -1.60 10.26
N LYS A 334 -18.75 -2.86 10.72
CA LYS A 334 -18.99 -4.05 9.90
C LYS A 334 -17.89 -4.35 8.89
N GLU A 335 -16.71 -3.75 9.07
CA GLU A 335 -15.55 -3.98 8.21
C GLU A 335 -14.67 -5.11 8.75
N LEU A 336 -14.09 -5.89 7.82
CA LEU A 336 -13.07 -6.89 8.14
C LEU A 336 -11.80 -6.15 8.55
N PHE A 337 -11.30 -6.36 9.78
CA PHE A 337 -10.05 -5.77 10.23
C PHE A 337 -8.90 -6.79 10.38
N TRP A 338 -9.22 -8.09 10.42
CA TRP A 338 -8.20 -9.14 10.41
C TRP A 338 -8.71 -10.43 9.78
N ARG A 339 -7.85 -11.12 9.03
CA ARG A 339 -8.11 -12.44 8.46
C ARG A 339 -6.90 -13.34 8.67
N GLY A 340 -7.14 -14.47 9.31
CA GLY A 340 -6.20 -15.58 9.39
C GLY A 340 -6.69 -16.76 8.56
N TRP A 341 -5.78 -17.50 7.94
CA TRP A 341 -6.15 -18.71 7.20
C TRP A 341 -5.04 -19.74 7.19
N ALA A 342 -5.43 -20.99 6.97
CA ALA A 342 -4.53 -22.11 6.74
C ALA A 342 -5.15 -23.12 5.76
N LYS A 343 -4.30 -23.94 5.15
CA LYS A 343 -4.70 -25.01 4.24
C LYS A 343 -3.92 -26.28 4.56
N GLY A 344 -4.51 -27.45 4.37
CA GLY A 344 -3.83 -28.73 4.62
C GLY A 344 -4.66 -29.97 4.26
N GLU A 345 -4.02 -31.13 4.26
CA GLU A 345 -4.69 -32.42 4.03
C GLU A 345 -5.62 -32.80 5.19
N VAL A 346 -6.83 -33.24 4.86
CA VAL A 346 -7.87 -33.68 5.81
C VAL A 346 -8.04 -35.19 5.65
N ASN A 347 -7.91 -35.95 6.74
CA ASN A 347 -8.27 -37.37 6.79
C ASN A 347 -9.24 -37.60 7.95
N ASP A 348 -10.31 -38.38 7.72
CA ASP A 348 -11.46 -38.57 8.61
C ASP A 348 -11.14 -39.05 10.04
N ALA A 349 -9.95 -39.61 10.26
CA ALA A 349 -9.55 -40.17 11.55
C ALA A 349 -8.92 -39.15 12.54
N ILE A 350 -8.57 -37.92 12.13
CA ILE A 350 -7.76 -36.98 12.93
C ILE A 350 -8.35 -35.57 12.96
N ALA A 351 -9.65 -35.47 13.21
CA ALA A 351 -10.42 -34.24 12.99
C ALA A 351 -10.50 -33.26 14.18
N LYS A 352 -9.83 -33.50 15.32
CA LYS A 352 -9.83 -32.55 16.46
C LYS A 352 -8.47 -31.90 16.67
N GLU A 353 -7.44 -32.70 16.99
CA GLU A 353 -6.09 -32.20 17.26
C GLU A 353 -5.51 -31.38 16.10
N LYS A 354 -5.72 -31.83 14.85
CA LYS A 354 -5.32 -31.05 13.67
C LYS A 354 -6.07 -29.72 13.52
N ILE A 355 -7.33 -29.63 13.94
CA ILE A 355 -8.10 -28.38 13.89
C ILE A 355 -7.57 -27.42 14.95
N ASP A 356 -7.39 -27.90 16.19
CA ASP A 356 -6.89 -27.11 17.31
C ASP A 356 -5.50 -26.54 16.99
N ASP A 357 -4.57 -27.37 16.50
CA ASP A 357 -3.23 -26.94 16.05
C ASP A 357 -3.27 -25.91 14.92
N THR A 358 -4.17 -26.12 13.95
CA THR A 358 -4.30 -25.22 12.81
C THR A 358 -4.84 -23.86 13.25
N ILE A 359 -5.86 -23.84 14.11
CA ILE A 359 -6.41 -22.61 14.68
C ILE A 359 -5.38 -21.90 15.56
N ALA A 360 -4.61 -22.64 16.37
CA ALA A 360 -3.52 -22.07 17.16
C ALA A 360 -2.47 -21.38 16.26
N LYS A 361 -2.07 -22.01 15.15
CA LYS A 361 -1.15 -21.41 14.16
C LYS A 361 -1.74 -20.18 13.47
N ILE A 362 -3.04 -20.19 13.18
CA ILE A 362 -3.74 -19.04 12.62
C ILE A 362 -3.72 -17.88 13.62
N LEU A 363 -4.16 -18.12 14.85
CA LEU A 363 -4.31 -17.08 15.89
C LEU A 363 -2.99 -16.69 16.56
N ALA A 364 -1.91 -17.45 16.39
CA ALA A 364 -0.56 -17.01 16.76
C ALA A 364 -0.14 -15.72 16.04
N LYS A 365 -0.73 -15.44 14.86
CA LYS A 365 -0.49 -14.22 14.08
C LYS A 365 -1.41 -13.05 14.47
N TYR A 366 -2.18 -13.20 15.55
CA TYR A 366 -3.11 -12.18 16.05
C TYR A 366 -2.86 -11.88 17.54
N PRO A 367 -2.86 -10.58 17.94
CA PRO A 367 -2.77 -9.43 17.04
C PRO A 367 -1.44 -9.44 16.26
N PRO A 368 -1.37 -8.92 15.03
CA PRO A 368 -0.11 -8.78 14.32
C PRO A 368 0.83 -7.85 15.13
N GLN A 369 2.13 -8.15 15.07
CA GLN A 369 3.17 -7.38 15.77
C GLN A 369 3.50 -6.07 15.05
#